data_AF-W7WI49-F1
#
_entry.id   AF-W7WI49-F1
#
_cell.length_a   1.000
_cell.length_b   1.000
_cell.length_c   1.000
_cell.angle_alpha   90.00
_cell.angle_beta   90.00
_cell.angle_gamma   90.00
#
_symmetry.space_group_name_H-M   'P 1'
#
loop_
_entity.id
_entity.type
_entity.pdbx_description
1 polymer ?
#
loop_
_entity_poly.entity_id
_entity_poly.type
_entity_poly.pdbx_seq_one_letter_code
_entity_poly.pdbx_strand_id
1 'polypeptide(L)'
;MAVNIDEGEPGTFKDRHYLERDPHRFLEGLLIAAWAVGVDAVYIYLRDEYHGCRTLLERELAALRADPPMRDMPAIELRRGAGAYICGEESAMIESIEGKRGMPRLRPPYVAQVGLFGRPTLEHNFETLYWVRDILEKGGDWFAGHGRHERKGLRSFSVSGRVKKPGVHLAPAGITLRELVDEYCGGMLDGHRLHAYLPGGASGGILPERLADVPLDFDTLQPHGCFIGSAAVVVLSDQDRVTDVARNLMRFFEHESCGQCTPCRSGTAKVNELIAGDRWDLPLLAELSQVMRDASICGLGQAAPNPVDCVIKYFPEELTA
;
A
#
# COMPACT_ATOMS: atom_id res chain seq x y z
N MET A 1 -18.73 -2.42 -8.66
CA MET A 1 -17.69 -2.27 -7.62
C MET A 1 -16.39 -2.84 -8.16
N ALA A 2 -15.26 -2.24 -7.82
CA ALA A 2 -13.94 -2.79 -8.12
C ALA A 2 -13.23 -3.16 -6.81
N VAL A 3 -12.46 -4.25 -6.82
CA VAL A 3 -11.72 -4.73 -5.66
C VAL A 3 -10.25 -4.81 -6.03
N ASN A 4 -9.42 -4.15 -5.24
CA ASN A 4 -7.99 -4.03 -5.45
C ASN A 4 -7.25 -5.09 -4.61
N ILE A 5 -6.69 -6.09 -5.32
CA ILE A 5 -5.77 -7.11 -4.82
C ILE A 5 -4.48 -7.08 -5.67
N ASP A 6 -4.07 -5.89 -6.12
CA ASP A 6 -2.81 -5.74 -6.86
C ASP A 6 -1.61 -5.78 -5.91
N GLU A 7 -1.76 -5.32 -4.67
CA GLU A 7 -0.76 -5.40 -3.58
C GLU A 7 0.71 -5.25 -4.06
N GLY A 8 0.96 -4.29 -4.94
CA GLY A 8 2.26 -4.10 -5.58
C GLY A 8 3.27 -3.35 -4.71
N GLU A 9 2.81 -2.70 -3.64
CA GLU A 9 3.62 -1.87 -2.74
C GLU A 9 4.70 -2.73 -2.03
N PRO A 10 6.00 -2.45 -2.24
CA PRO A 10 7.08 -3.21 -1.64
C PRO A 10 6.96 -3.34 -0.11
N GLY A 11 7.06 -4.58 0.37
CA GLY A 11 6.89 -4.91 1.79
C GLY A 11 5.45 -5.22 2.21
N THR A 12 4.46 -5.06 1.32
CA THR A 12 3.06 -5.43 1.58
C THR A 12 2.79 -6.87 1.19
N PHE A 13 2.18 -7.65 2.08
CA PHE A 13 1.79 -9.04 1.81
C PHE A 13 0.60 -9.51 2.70
N LYS A 14 -0.15 -8.56 3.26
CA LYS A 14 -1.32 -8.80 4.14
C LYS A 14 -2.52 -9.34 3.36
N ASP A 15 -2.78 -8.83 2.16
CA ASP A 15 -3.90 -9.23 1.32
C ASP A 15 -3.66 -10.66 0.86
N ARG A 16 -2.46 -10.96 0.36
CA ARG A 16 -2.03 -12.33 0.08
C ARG A 16 -2.16 -13.24 1.28
N HIS A 17 -1.67 -12.81 2.45
CA HIS A 17 -1.65 -13.63 3.65
C HIS A 17 -3.05 -14.12 4.04
N TYR A 18 -4.03 -13.23 4.02
CA TYR A 18 -5.41 -13.59 4.33
C TYR A 18 -6.08 -14.34 3.19
N LEU A 19 -5.85 -13.95 1.94
CA LEU A 19 -6.45 -14.62 0.78
C LEU A 19 -6.03 -16.09 0.67
N GLU A 20 -4.77 -16.42 1.01
CA GLU A 20 -4.27 -17.80 1.03
C GLU A 20 -4.83 -18.65 2.19
N ARG A 21 -5.39 -18.04 3.25
CA ARG A 21 -5.80 -18.71 4.49
C ARG A 21 -7.31 -18.76 4.71
N ASP A 22 -7.98 -17.63 4.52
CA ASP A 22 -9.41 -17.45 4.78
C ASP A 22 -10.04 -16.56 3.67
N PRO A 23 -10.11 -17.06 2.42
CA PRO A 23 -10.67 -16.31 1.29
C PRO A 23 -12.17 -16.05 1.46
N HIS A 24 -12.89 -16.93 2.18
CA HIS A 24 -14.34 -16.82 2.34
C HIS A 24 -14.75 -15.62 3.18
N ARG A 25 -13.96 -15.24 4.19
CA ARG A 25 -14.23 -14.02 4.96
C ARG A 25 -14.25 -12.77 4.09
N PHE A 26 -13.29 -12.67 3.17
CA PHE A 26 -13.26 -11.61 2.17
C PHE A 26 -14.44 -11.70 1.20
N LEU A 27 -14.72 -12.88 0.64
CA LEU A 27 -15.81 -13.06 -0.33
C LEU A 27 -17.18 -12.74 0.28
N GLU A 28 -17.41 -13.11 1.53
CA GLU A 28 -18.62 -12.75 2.28
C GLU A 28 -18.72 -11.25 2.50
N GLY A 29 -17.65 -10.60 2.96
CA GLY A 29 -17.61 -9.15 3.11
C GLY A 29 -17.82 -8.39 1.79
N LEU A 30 -17.30 -8.91 0.68
CA LEU A 30 -17.53 -8.42 -0.67
C LEU A 30 -19.01 -8.50 -1.05
N LEU A 31 -19.67 -9.63 -0.78
CA LEU A 31 -21.11 -9.80 -1.06
C LEU A 31 -21.97 -8.87 -0.20
N ILE A 32 -21.65 -8.72 1.08
CA ILE A 32 -22.33 -7.78 1.99
C ILE A 32 -22.20 -6.35 1.47
N ALA A 33 -20.99 -5.92 1.09
CA ALA A 33 -20.76 -4.58 0.55
C ALA A 33 -21.53 -4.36 -0.76
N ALA A 34 -21.50 -5.34 -1.67
CA ALA A 34 -22.23 -5.27 -2.94
C ALA A 34 -23.75 -5.17 -2.72
N TRP A 35 -24.31 -5.94 -1.79
CA TRP A 35 -25.71 -5.86 -1.40
C TRP A 35 -26.07 -4.50 -0.82
N ALA A 36 -25.26 -3.98 0.11
CA ALA A 36 -25.53 -2.72 0.81
C ALA A 36 -25.64 -1.51 -0.13
N VAL A 37 -24.89 -1.53 -1.24
CA VAL A 37 -24.89 -0.44 -2.23
C VAL A 37 -25.61 -0.77 -3.54
N GLY A 38 -26.25 -1.95 -3.63
CA GLY A 38 -27.03 -2.35 -4.81
C GLY A 38 -26.19 -2.51 -6.08
N VAL A 39 -25.03 -3.17 -5.97
CA VAL A 39 -24.11 -3.38 -7.09
C VAL A 39 -24.48 -4.63 -7.88
N ASP A 40 -24.64 -4.51 -9.20
CA ASP A 40 -24.94 -5.64 -10.10
C ASP A 40 -23.69 -6.47 -10.47
N ALA A 41 -22.51 -5.86 -10.44
CA ALA A 41 -21.26 -6.47 -10.90
C ALA A 41 -20.03 -6.05 -10.08
N VAL A 42 -19.18 -7.02 -9.77
CA VAL A 42 -17.94 -6.85 -9.01
C VAL A 42 -16.76 -7.33 -9.83
N TYR A 43 -15.72 -6.50 -9.93
CA TYR A 43 -14.48 -6.83 -10.62
C TYR A 43 -13.37 -6.96 -9.59
N ILE A 44 -12.82 -8.16 -9.44
CA ILE A 44 -11.69 -8.41 -8.55
C ILE A 44 -10.42 -8.31 -9.39
N TYR A 45 -9.59 -7.29 -9.16
CA TYR A 45 -8.31 -7.13 -9.82
C TYR A 45 -7.21 -7.77 -8.98
N LEU A 46 -6.61 -8.83 -9.50
CA LEU A 46 -5.55 -9.58 -8.84
C LEU A 46 -4.27 -9.44 -9.65
N ARG A 47 -3.18 -9.05 -8.99
CA ARG A 47 -1.84 -8.99 -9.63
C ARG A 47 -1.44 -10.32 -10.26
N ASP A 48 -0.58 -10.26 -11.27
CA ASP A 48 -0.17 -11.45 -12.02
C ASP A 48 0.61 -12.47 -11.16
N GLU A 49 1.45 -11.95 -10.27
CA GLU A 49 2.41 -12.72 -9.50
C GLU A 49 1.73 -13.64 -8.46
N TYR A 50 0.45 -13.42 -8.16
CA TYR A 50 -0.33 -14.22 -7.22
C TYR A 50 -1.00 -15.42 -7.90
N HIS A 51 -0.22 -16.22 -8.63
CA HIS A 51 -0.72 -17.38 -9.37
C HIS A 51 -1.52 -18.36 -8.51
N GLY A 52 -1.04 -18.70 -7.31
CA GLY A 52 -1.75 -19.61 -6.40
C GLY A 52 -3.08 -19.04 -5.91
N CYS A 53 -3.11 -17.74 -5.56
CA CYS A 53 -4.35 -17.06 -5.18
C CYS A 53 -5.34 -16.99 -6.34
N ARG A 54 -4.86 -16.83 -7.58
CA ARG A 54 -5.70 -16.83 -8.77
C ARG A 54 -6.42 -18.16 -8.93
N THR A 55 -5.69 -19.28 -8.89
CA THR A 55 -6.29 -20.61 -8.99
C THR A 55 -7.28 -20.87 -7.85
N LEU A 56 -6.97 -20.41 -6.64
CA LEU A 56 -7.89 -20.47 -5.51
C LEU A 56 -9.18 -19.67 -5.80
N LEU A 57 -9.06 -18.42 -6.22
CA LEU A 57 -10.20 -17.55 -6.50
C LEU A 57 -11.04 -18.07 -7.67
N GLU A 58 -10.42 -18.56 -8.74
CA GLU A 58 -11.14 -19.20 -9.85
C GLU A 58 -12.01 -20.37 -9.37
N ARG A 59 -11.48 -21.21 -8.47
CA ARG A 59 -12.23 -22.31 -7.84
C ARG A 59 -13.38 -21.79 -6.98
N GLU A 60 -13.11 -20.88 -6.06
CA GLU A 60 -14.13 -20.37 -5.13
C GLU A 60 -15.24 -19.59 -5.85
N LEU A 61 -14.88 -18.78 -6.84
CA LEU A 61 -15.86 -18.05 -7.64
C LEU A 61 -16.68 -18.99 -8.53
N ALA A 62 -16.12 -20.10 -9.02
CA ALA A 62 -16.89 -21.11 -9.73
C ALA A 62 -17.90 -21.81 -8.79
N ALA A 63 -17.50 -22.11 -7.55
CA ALA A 63 -18.40 -22.68 -6.54
C ALA A 63 -19.54 -21.71 -6.19
N LEU A 64 -19.25 -20.44 -5.94
CA LEU A 64 -20.27 -19.41 -5.68
C LEU A 64 -21.26 -19.24 -6.84
N ARG A 65 -20.81 -19.38 -8.10
CA ARG A 65 -21.70 -19.34 -9.26
C ARG A 65 -22.58 -20.58 -9.37
N ALA A 66 -22.07 -21.75 -8.96
CA ALA A 66 -22.81 -23.00 -9.00
C ALA A 66 -23.87 -23.09 -7.90
N ASP A 67 -23.60 -22.52 -6.73
CA ASP A 67 -24.51 -22.48 -5.58
C ASP A 67 -24.51 -21.09 -4.91
N PRO A 68 -25.23 -20.10 -5.46
CA PRO A 68 -25.24 -18.74 -4.94
C PRO A 68 -25.89 -18.66 -3.55
N PRO A 69 -25.23 -18.04 -2.55
CA PRO A 69 -25.75 -17.95 -1.18
C PRO A 69 -26.90 -16.93 -1.02
N MET A 70 -27.16 -16.11 -2.03
CA MET A 70 -28.23 -15.13 -2.04
C MET A 70 -28.89 -15.03 -3.41
N ARG A 71 -30.19 -14.69 -3.40
CA ARG A 71 -30.90 -14.30 -4.61
C ARG A 71 -30.31 -12.99 -5.13
N ASP A 72 -30.19 -12.87 -6.46
CA ASP A 72 -29.64 -11.69 -7.14
C ASP A 72 -28.19 -11.37 -6.74
N MET A 73 -27.39 -12.41 -6.47
CA MET A 73 -25.94 -12.27 -6.26
C MET A 73 -25.29 -11.53 -7.44
N PRO A 74 -24.41 -10.53 -7.21
CA PRO A 74 -23.75 -9.80 -8.28
C PRO A 74 -22.92 -10.73 -9.17
N ALA A 75 -22.77 -10.37 -10.44
CA ALA A 75 -21.80 -11.01 -11.32
C ALA A 75 -20.38 -10.67 -10.84
N ILE A 76 -19.61 -11.68 -10.41
CA ILE A 76 -18.23 -11.48 -9.96
C ILE A 76 -17.25 -11.93 -11.05
N GLU A 77 -16.42 -11.01 -11.52
CA GLU A 77 -15.40 -11.26 -12.53
C GLU A 77 -14.00 -11.10 -11.95
N LEU A 78 -13.16 -12.13 -12.12
CA LEU A 78 -11.75 -12.07 -11.76
C LEU A 78 -10.95 -11.52 -12.94
N ARG A 79 -10.23 -10.43 -12.70
CA ARG A 79 -9.34 -9.76 -13.65
C ARG A 79 -7.91 -9.95 -13.19
N ARG A 80 -7.11 -10.50 -14.10
CA ARG A 80 -5.66 -10.70 -13.92
C ARG A 80 -4.93 -9.44 -14.36
N GLY A 81 -4.11 -8.88 -13.48
CA GLY A 81 -3.15 -7.82 -13.80
C GLY A 81 -1.99 -8.35 -14.66
N ALA A 82 -0.98 -7.50 -14.86
CA ALA A 82 0.16 -7.83 -15.72
C ALA A 82 1.51 -7.35 -15.13
N GLY A 83 1.61 -7.33 -13.80
CA GLY A 83 2.86 -7.03 -13.07
C GLY A 83 3.27 -5.56 -13.12
N ALA A 84 2.32 -4.63 -12.92
CA ALA A 84 2.59 -3.20 -12.92
C ALA A 84 2.06 -2.57 -11.62
N TYR A 85 2.97 -2.10 -10.76
CA TYR A 85 2.62 -1.48 -9.46
C TYR A 85 1.64 -0.32 -9.60
N ILE A 86 1.76 0.46 -10.67
CA ILE A 86 0.86 1.59 -10.93
C ILE A 86 -0.60 1.16 -11.10
N CYS A 87 -0.88 -0.08 -11.53
CA CYS A 87 -2.24 -0.60 -11.63
C CYS A 87 -2.89 -0.87 -10.26
N GLY A 88 -2.13 -0.79 -9.17
CA GLY A 88 -2.68 -0.72 -7.82
C GLY A 88 -3.23 0.67 -7.45
N GLU A 89 -3.00 1.71 -8.25
CA GLU A 89 -3.68 3.00 -8.08
C GLU A 89 -5.12 2.91 -8.61
N GLU A 90 -6.05 3.51 -7.87
CA GLU A 90 -7.49 3.37 -8.09
C GLU A 90 -7.92 3.59 -9.55
N SER A 91 -7.56 4.72 -10.15
CA SER A 91 -7.99 5.04 -11.50
C SER A 91 -7.22 4.27 -12.59
N ALA A 92 -5.95 3.93 -12.35
CA ALA A 92 -5.16 3.07 -13.25
C ALA A 92 -5.68 1.63 -13.27
N MET A 93 -6.11 1.10 -12.11
CA MET A 93 -6.75 -0.21 -12.01
C MET A 93 -8.00 -0.26 -12.89
N ILE A 94 -8.85 0.77 -12.82
CA ILE A 94 -10.05 0.90 -13.65
C ILE A 94 -9.70 0.87 -15.14
N GLU A 95 -8.70 1.65 -15.58
CA GLU A 95 -8.25 1.64 -16.97
C GLU A 95 -7.73 0.26 -17.40
N SER A 96 -7.00 -0.44 -16.51
CA SER A 96 -6.51 -1.78 -16.77
C SER A 96 -7.65 -2.81 -16.87
N ILE A 97 -8.66 -2.75 -16.00
CA ILE A 97 -9.86 -3.60 -16.10
C ILE A 97 -10.61 -3.35 -17.41
N GLU A 98 -10.66 -2.10 -17.87
CA GLU A 98 -11.27 -1.72 -19.15
C GLU A 98 -10.45 -2.16 -20.39
N GLY A 99 -9.29 -2.80 -20.19
CA GLY A 99 -8.43 -3.31 -21.27
C GLY A 99 -7.51 -2.26 -21.88
N LYS A 100 -7.39 -1.09 -21.25
CA LYS A 100 -6.45 -0.04 -21.64
C LYS A 100 -5.13 -0.21 -20.89
N ARG A 101 -4.15 0.65 -21.20
CA ARG A 101 -2.93 0.75 -20.40
C ARG A 101 -3.30 1.31 -19.02
N GLY A 102 -2.65 0.82 -17.95
CA GLY A 102 -2.84 1.28 -16.56
C GLY A 102 -2.27 2.68 -16.33
N MET A 103 -2.85 3.68 -16.99
CA MET A 103 -2.49 5.08 -16.89
C MET A 103 -3.56 5.79 -16.06
N PRO A 104 -3.22 6.35 -14.88
CA PRO A 104 -4.19 7.03 -14.03
C PRO A 104 -5.02 8.11 -14.75
N ARG A 105 -6.29 8.23 -14.36
CA ARG A 105 -7.17 9.31 -14.80
C ARG A 105 -6.91 10.56 -13.97
N LEU A 106 -6.90 11.72 -14.62
CA LEU A 106 -6.84 13.00 -13.92
C LEU A 106 -8.15 13.20 -13.14
N ARG A 107 -8.03 13.67 -11.89
CA ARG A 107 -9.18 14.07 -11.07
C ARG A 107 -9.41 15.58 -11.22
N PRO A 108 -10.66 16.05 -11.38
CA PRO A 108 -11.92 15.32 -11.59
C PRO A 108 -12.11 14.80 -13.04
N PRO A 109 -13.01 13.80 -13.27
CA PRO A 109 -13.97 13.21 -12.32
C PRO A 109 -13.38 12.14 -11.39
N TYR A 110 -13.99 11.95 -10.22
CA TYR A 110 -13.61 10.90 -9.27
C TYR A 110 -14.22 9.54 -9.68
N VAL A 111 -13.54 8.43 -9.39
CA VAL A 111 -13.99 7.06 -9.72
C VAL A 111 -15.35 6.73 -9.09
N ALA A 112 -15.60 7.21 -7.88
CA ALA A 112 -16.90 7.10 -7.22
C ALA A 112 -18.06 7.70 -8.03
N GLN A 113 -17.79 8.67 -8.91
CA GLN A 113 -18.79 9.30 -9.79
C GLN A 113 -18.75 8.71 -11.21
N VAL A 114 -17.56 8.58 -11.79
CA VAL A 114 -17.32 8.09 -13.16
C VAL A 114 -16.11 7.16 -13.14
N GLY A 115 -16.36 5.91 -12.78
CA GLY A 115 -15.37 4.85 -12.65
C GLY A 115 -15.45 3.87 -13.81
N LEU A 116 -15.65 2.60 -13.47
CA LEU A 116 -15.62 1.49 -14.40
C LEU A 116 -16.73 1.59 -15.45
N PHE A 117 -16.34 1.55 -16.72
CA PHE A 117 -17.23 1.68 -17.88
C PHE A 117 -18.12 2.93 -17.82
N GLY A 118 -17.60 4.02 -17.23
CA GLY A 118 -18.32 5.28 -17.08
C GLY A 118 -19.42 5.27 -16.01
N ARG A 119 -19.50 4.23 -15.17
CA ARG A 119 -20.49 4.13 -14.08
C ARG A 119 -19.88 4.52 -12.73
N PRO A 120 -20.69 5.04 -11.78
CA PRO A 120 -20.27 5.21 -10.39
C PRO A 120 -19.69 3.90 -9.84
N THR A 121 -18.46 3.94 -9.33
CA THR A 121 -17.76 2.73 -8.88
C THR A 121 -17.13 2.97 -7.53
N LEU A 122 -17.55 2.18 -6.54
CA LEU A 122 -16.78 2.03 -5.31
C LEU A 122 -15.59 1.12 -5.57
N GLU A 123 -14.42 1.57 -5.15
CA GLU A 123 -13.21 0.77 -5.08
C GLU A 123 -12.85 0.50 -3.62
N HIS A 124 -12.54 -0.76 -3.33
CA HIS A 124 -12.05 -1.15 -2.02
C HIS A 124 -10.80 -2.03 -2.17
N ASN A 125 -9.82 -1.82 -1.28
CA ASN A 125 -8.78 -2.81 -1.04
C ASN A 125 -9.39 -4.09 -0.46
N PHE A 126 -8.74 -5.23 -0.70
CA PHE A 126 -9.09 -6.52 -0.11
C PHE A 126 -9.35 -6.45 1.41
N GLU A 127 -8.44 -5.86 2.19
CA GLU A 127 -8.53 -5.86 3.66
C GLU A 127 -9.76 -5.09 4.15
N THR A 128 -10.13 -4.00 3.48
CA THR A 128 -11.35 -3.26 3.81
C THR A 128 -12.58 -4.16 3.77
N LEU A 129 -12.71 -4.98 2.72
CA LEU A 129 -13.82 -5.93 2.58
C LEU A 129 -13.68 -7.13 3.51
N TYR A 130 -12.45 -7.58 3.81
CA TYR A 130 -12.19 -8.64 4.78
C TYR A 130 -12.76 -8.33 6.17
N TRP A 131 -12.73 -7.06 6.60
CA TRP A 131 -13.26 -6.64 7.90
C TRP A 131 -14.80 -6.51 7.94
N VAL A 132 -15.48 -6.39 6.79
CA VAL A 132 -16.92 -6.11 6.74
C VAL A 132 -17.73 -7.16 7.49
N ARG A 133 -17.40 -8.44 7.31
CA ARG A 133 -18.08 -9.55 7.99
C ARG A 133 -17.97 -9.43 9.51
N ASP A 134 -16.74 -9.31 10.02
CA ASP A 134 -16.48 -9.22 11.46
C ASP A 134 -17.15 -7.98 12.09
N ILE A 135 -17.14 -6.84 11.38
CA ILE A 135 -17.81 -5.61 11.82
C ILE A 135 -19.32 -5.80 11.89
N LEU A 136 -19.93 -6.49 10.91
CA LEU A 136 -21.36 -6.76 10.90
C LEU A 136 -21.77 -7.72 12.04
N GLU A 137 -21.00 -8.80 12.25
CA GLU A 137 -21.30 -9.81 13.27
C GLU A 137 -21.07 -9.31 14.70
N LYS A 138 -19.99 -8.55 14.93
CA LYS A 138 -19.55 -8.13 16.28
C LYS A 138 -19.94 -6.70 16.64
N GLY A 139 -20.39 -5.93 15.66
CA GLY A 139 -20.77 -4.52 15.81
C GLY A 139 -19.60 -3.54 15.61
N GLY A 140 -19.94 -2.32 15.17
CA GLY A 140 -18.96 -1.25 14.96
C GLY A 140 -18.21 -0.84 16.23
N ASP A 141 -18.87 -0.89 17.39
CA ASP A 141 -18.25 -0.59 18.68
C ASP A 141 -17.16 -1.59 19.06
N TRP A 142 -17.27 -2.86 18.64
CA TRP A 142 -16.21 -3.84 18.84
C TRP A 142 -14.96 -3.43 18.08
N PHE A 143 -15.08 -3.08 16.80
CA PHE A 143 -13.93 -2.66 15.99
C PHE A 143 -13.34 -1.36 16.53
N ALA A 144 -14.19 -0.36 16.82
CA ALA A 144 -13.79 0.95 17.33
C ALA A 144 -13.28 0.92 18.78
N GLY A 145 -13.56 -0.15 19.53
CA GLY A 145 -13.05 -0.39 20.89
C GLY A 145 -11.60 -0.83 20.93
N HIS A 146 -11.02 -1.24 19.80
CA HIS A 146 -9.58 -1.43 19.65
C HIS A 146 -8.90 -0.11 19.28
N GLY A 147 -7.58 -0.05 19.49
CA GLY A 147 -6.75 1.09 19.10
C GLY A 147 -5.79 1.52 20.22
N ARG A 148 -4.82 2.36 19.88
CA ARG A 148 -3.87 2.98 20.80
C ARG A 148 -3.65 4.44 20.42
N HIS A 149 -3.13 5.23 21.35
CA HIS A 149 -2.71 6.62 21.09
C HIS A 149 -3.81 7.44 20.41
N GLU A 150 -5.04 7.35 20.95
CA GLU A 150 -6.26 8.04 20.49
C GLU A 150 -6.77 7.60 19.10
N ARG A 151 -6.22 6.53 18.55
CA ARG A 151 -6.69 5.90 17.31
C ARG A 151 -7.62 4.74 17.60
N LYS A 152 -8.40 4.36 16.59
CA LYS A 152 -9.47 3.36 16.72
C LYS A 152 -9.39 2.33 15.60
N GLY A 153 -9.74 1.10 15.91
CA GLY A 153 -9.75 0.00 14.96
C GLY A 153 -8.57 -0.93 15.08
N LEU A 154 -8.60 -1.95 14.22
CA LEU A 154 -7.52 -2.91 14.02
C LEU A 154 -6.90 -2.68 12.64
N ARG A 155 -5.63 -3.07 12.51
CA ARG A 155 -4.92 -3.00 11.24
C ARG A 155 -3.97 -4.18 11.11
N SER A 156 -3.86 -4.70 9.89
CA SER A 156 -2.89 -5.75 9.58
C SER A 156 -1.59 -5.11 9.09
N PHE A 157 -0.52 -5.26 9.87
CA PHE A 157 0.80 -4.75 9.53
C PHE A 157 1.60 -5.83 8.83
N SER A 158 2.09 -5.55 7.62
CA SER A 158 3.07 -6.43 6.94
C SER A 158 4.45 -6.02 7.44
N VAL A 159 5.04 -6.77 8.37
CA VAL A 159 6.33 -6.43 8.97
C VAL A 159 7.44 -7.28 8.37
N SER A 160 8.46 -6.63 7.82
CA SER A 160 9.65 -7.26 7.23
C SER A 160 10.94 -6.55 7.67
N GLY A 161 12.09 -7.00 7.17
CA GLY A 161 13.40 -6.45 7.52
C GLY A 161 14.01 -7.11 8.77
N ARG A 162 14.69 -6.32 9.61
CA ARG A 162 15.57 -6.80 10.69
C ARG A 162 14.85 -7.10 12.01
N VAL A 163 13.77 -7.88 11.96
CA VAL A 163 13.00 -8.33 13.14
C VAL A 163 13.07 -9.84 13.33
N LYS A 164 12.85 -10.33 14.56
CA LYS A 164 12.89 -11.78 14.85
C LYS A 164 11.74 -12.56 14.22
N LYS A 165 10.53 -11.98 14.17
CA LYS A 165 9.32 -12.59 13.61
C LYS A 165 8.72 -11.72 12.52
N PRO A 166 9.29 -11.69 11.30
CA PRO A 166 8.66 -11.05 10.16
C PRO A 166 7.37 -11.78 9.81
N GLY A 167 6.37 -11.06 9.32
CA GLY A 167 5.05 -11.61 9.04
C GLY A 167 3.94 -10.58 9.08
N VAL A 168 2.71 -11.06 8.95
CA VAL A 168 1.52 -10.21 9.09
C VAL A 168 1.08 -10.26 10.53
N HIS A 169 1.01 -9.08 11.16
CA HIS A 169 0.61 -8.92 12.55
C HIS A 169 -0.66 -8.09 12.64
N LEU A 170 -1.71 -8.65 13.23
CA LEU A 170 -2.93 -7.92 13.54
C LEU A 170 -2.73 -7.15 14.83
N ALA A 171 -2.69 -5.82 14.75
CA ALA A 171 -2.44 -4.95 15.88
C ALA A 171 -3.43 -3.78 15.94
N PRO A 172 -3.61 -3.13 17.12
CA PRO A 172 -4.40 -1.93 17.25
C PRO A 172 -3.91 -0.81 16.31
N ALA A 173 -4.84 -0.10 15.67
CA ALA A 173 -4.51 1.13 14.96
C ALA A 173 -3.87 2.14 15.92
N GLY A 174 -2.88 2.89 15.44
CA GLY A 174 -2.12 3.85 16.25
C GLY A 174 -1.00 3.27 17.09
N ILE A 175 -0.78 1.94 17.11
CA ILE A 175 0.40 1.32 17.72
C ILE A 175 1.69 2.01 17.23
N THR A 176 2.71 2.15 18.08
CA THR A 176 4.01 2.69 17.63
C THR A 176 4.86 1.61 16.97
N LEU A 177 5.92 1.98 16.26
CA LEU A 177 6.86 0.99 15.73
C LEU A 177 7.50 0.17 16.85
N ARG A 178 7.89 0.82 17.94
CA ARG A 178 8.55 0.17 19.08
C ARG A 178 7.64 -0.88 19.71
N GLU A 179 6.39 -0.51 19.98
CA GLU A 179 5.36 -1.44 20.47
C GLU A 179 5.12 -2.59 19.49
N LEU A 180 5.03 -2.32 18.19
CA LEU A 180 4.83 -3.35 17.17
C LEU A 180 6.01 -4.34 17.13
N VAL A 181 7.24 -3.85 17.13
CA VAL A 181 8.45 -4.69 17.10
C VAL A 181 8.60 -5.51 18.37
N ASP A 182 8.42 -4.90 19.54
CA ASP A 182 8.65 -5.55 20.82
C ASP A 182 7.54 -6.56 21.16
N GLU A 183 6.27 -6.21 20.95
CA GLU A 183 5.13 -7.04 21.35
C GLU A 183 4.77 -8.12 20.32
N TYR A 184 4.90 -7.83 19.02
CA TYR A 184 4.43 -8.72 17.95
C TYR A 184 5.58 -9.42 17.22
N CYS A 185 6.66 -8.68 16.95
CA CYS A 185 7.80 -9.22 16.20
C CYS A 185 8.84 -9.91 17.11
N GLY A 186 8.70 -9.80 18.44
CA GLY A 186 9.62 -10.38 19.42
C GLY A 186 10.97 -9.65 19.51
N GLY A 187 11.03 -8.40 19.06
CA GLY A 187 12.22 -7.56 19.04
C GLY A 187 13.01 -7.61 17.72
N MET A 188 14.10 -6.83 17.70
CA MET A 188 15.08 -6.81 16.62
C MET A 188 15.80 -8.15 16.46
N LEU A 189 16.23 -8.48 15.24
CA LEU A 189 17.09 -9.63 14.97
C LEU A 189 18.38 -9.57 15.81
N ASP A 190 18.91 -10.72 16.23
CA ASP A 190 20.07 -10.76 17.15
C ASP A 190 21.30 -10.05 16.56
N GLY A 191 21.92 -9.16 17.34
CA GLY A 191 23.06 -8.35 16.91
C GLY A 191 22.71 -7.11 16.07
N HIS A 192 21.42 -6.86 15.80
CA HIS A 192 20.94 -5.66 15.13
C HIS A 192 20.35 -4.67 16.12
N ARG A 193 20.57 -3.37 15.89
CA ARG A 193 19.88 -2.28 16.59
C ARG A 193 19.02 -1.52 15.59
N LEU A 194 17.86 -1.05 16.03
CA LEU A 194 16.97 -0.24 15.19
C LEU A 194 17.68 1.05 14.79
N HIS A 195 17.67 1.37 13.49
CA HIS A 195 18.28 2.58 12.94
C HIS A 195 17.25 3.42 12.17
N ALA A 196 16.46 2.74 11.33
CA ALA A 196 15.45 3.37 10.50
C ALA A 196 14.31 2.40 10.18
N TYR A 197 13.24 2.90 9.59
CA TYR A 197 12.13 2.08 9.11
C TYR A 197 11.33 2.78 8.03
N LEU A 198 10.73 1.99 7.14
CA LEU A 198 9.67 2.46 6.24
C LEU A 198 8.35 2.19 6.96
N PRO A 199 7.51 3.20 7.24
CA PRO A 199 6.24 2.98 7.95
C PRO A 199 5.14 2.39 7.05
N GLY A 200 5.21 2.62 5.74
CA GLY A 200 4.10 2.36 4.82
C GLY A 200 4.52 1.88 3.43
N GLY A 201 5.57 1.08 3.35
CA GLY A 201 6.17 0.59 2.11
C GLY A 201 7.12 1.60 1.47
N ALA A 202 7.45 1.37 0.20
CA ALA A 202 8.32 2.24 -0.60
C ALA A 202 7.81 3.68 -0.64
N SER A 203 6.50 3.86 -0.79
CA SER A 203 5.89 5.19 -0.91
C SER A 203 5.81 5.95 0.42
N GLY A 204 5.85 5.24 1.55
CA GLY A 204 5.70 5.80 2.90
C GLY A 204 6.88 6.64 3.40
N GLY A 205 8.03 6.64 2.71
CA GLY A 205 9.25 7.34 3.14
C GLY A 205 10.08 6.53 4.14
N ILE A 206 11.10 7.16 4.76
CA ILE A 206 12.01 6.50 5.71
C ILE A 206 12.13 7.34 6.98
N LEU A 207 11.83 6.75 8.13
CA LEU A 207 11.89 7.43 9.43
C LEU A 207 13.04 6.88 10.28
N PRO A 208 13.76 7.73 11.03
CA PRO A 208 14.80 7.31 11.97
C PRO A 208 14.22 6.69 13.24
N GLU A 209 15.04 5.90 13.94
CA GLU A 209 14.71 5.25 15.22
C GLU A 209 14.12 6.22 16.26
N ARG A 210 14.60 7.48 16.31
CA ARG A 210 14.08 8.51 17.23
C ARG A 210 12.62 8.91 16.99
N LEU A 211 12.00 8.48 15.89
CA LEU A 211 10.57 8.66 15.59
C LEU A 211 9.77 7.36 15.74
N ALA A 212 10.37 6.27 16.24
CA ALA A 212 9.72 4.97 16.40
C ALA A 212 8.54 4.98 17.39
N ASP A 213 8.44 6.00 18.23
CA ASP A 213 7.35 6.19 19.20
C ASP A 213 6.20 7.06 18.65
N VAL A 214 6.28 7.52 17.39
CA VAL A 214 5.16 8.17 16.70
C VAL A 214 4.10 7.12 16.35
N PRO A 215 2.81 7.34 16.67
CA PRO A 215 1.73 6.42 16.32
C PRO A 215 1.67 6.10 14.83
N LEU A 216 1.55 4.82 14.48
CA LEU A 216 1.41 4.34 13.11
C LEU A 216 -0.07 4.36 12.69
N ASP A 217 -0.53 5.48 12.13
CA ASP A 217 -1.88 5.62 11.59
C ASP A 217 -1.97 6.71 10.52
N PHE A 218 -3.15 6.87 9.93
CA PHE A 218 -3.41 8.00 9.04
C PHE A 218 -3.31 9.33 9.81
N ASP A 219 -2.75 10.34 9.15
CA ASP A 219 -2.61 11.73 9.63
C ASP A 219 -1.58 11.97 10.75
N THR A 220 -0.83 10.94 11.15
CA THR A 220 0.22 11.06 12.18
C THR A 220 1.61 11.28 11.59
N LEU A 221 1.88 10.76 10.38
CA LEU A 221 3.22 10.72 9.80
C LEU A 221 3.47 11.85 8.78
N GLN A 222 2.42 12.50 8.29
CA GLN A 222 2.50 13.57 7.30
C GLN A 222 3.35 14.77 7.76
N PRO A 223 3.30 15.22 9.05
CA PRO A 223 4.22 16.25 9.55
C PRO A 223 5.71 15.84 9.44
N HIS A 224 5.98 14.55 9.37
CA HIS A 224 7.31 13.98 9.22
C HIS A 224 7.69 13.73 7.76
N GLY A 225 6.83 14.05 6.79
CA GLY A 225 7.07 13.82 5.36
C GLY A 225 6.88 12.36 4.94
N CYS A 226 6.11 11.60 5.73
CA CYS A 226 5.88 10.17 5.56
C CYS A 226 4.38 9.86 5.68
N PHE A 227 3.98 8.63 5.36
CA PHE A 227 2.60 8.17 5.56
C PHE A 227 2.55 6.65 5.75
N ILE A 228 1.47 6.16 6.36
CA ILE A 228 1.34 4.75 6.75
C ILE A 228 0.99 3.83 5.58
N GLY A 229 0.36 4.35 4.52
CA GLY A 229 0.08 3.61 3.29
C GLY A 229 -0.67 2.30 3.55
N SER A 230 -0.13 1.20 2.99
CA SER A 230 -0.63 -0.17 3.16
C SER A 230 -0.27 -0.81 4.50
N ALA A 231 0.34 -0.06 5.44
CA ALA A 231 0.93 -0.57 6.68
C ALA A 231 2.00 -1.65 6.46
N ALA A 232 2.74 -1.54 5.36
CA ALA A 232 3.97 -2.27 5.14
C ALA A 232 5.12 -1.63 5.92
N VAL A 233 5.51 -2.26 7.02
CA VAL A 233 6.61 -1.81 7.87
C VAL A 233 7.88 -2.58 7.49
N VAL A 234 8.89 -1.86 7.01
CA VAL A 234 10.21 -2.45 6.71
C VAL A 234 11.23 -1.92 7.72
N VAL A 235 11.69 -2.78 8.62
CA VAL A 235 12.61 -2.40 9.70
C VAL A 235 14.07 -2.50 9.25
N LEU A 236 14.82 -1.42 9.43
CA LEU A 236 16.23 -1.30 9.07
C LEU A 236 17.09 -1.20 10.34
N SER A 237 18.29 -1.78 10.26
CA SER A 237 19.25 -1.79 11.37
C SER A 237 20.43 -0.86 11.14
N ASP A 238 21.26 -0.71 12.18
CA ASP A 238 22.54 0.01 12.15
C ASP A 238 23.59 -0.60 11.22
N GLN A 239 23.30 -1.74 10.60
CA GLN A 239 24.12 -2.38 9.58
C GLN A 239 23.61 -2.11 8.15
N ASP A 240 22.46 -1.47 8.00
CA ASP A 240 21.86 -1.13 6.70
C ASP A 240 22.13 0.35 6.39
N ARG A 241 22.52 0.67 5.14
CA ARG A 241 22.71 2.05 4.69
C ARG A 241 21.41 2.62 4.16
N VAL A 242 20.91 3.69 4.77
CA VAL A 242 19.63 4.30 4.36
C VAL A 242 19.72 4.92 2.96
N THR A 243 20.89 5.45 2.60
CA THR A 243 21.22 5.91 1.23
C THR A 243 21.03 4.81 0.17
N ASP A 244 21.43 3.58 0.44
CA ASP A 244 21.28 2.46 -0.49
C ASP A 244 19.82 2.00 -0.59
N VAL A 245 19.07 2.06 0.51
CA VAL A 245 17.63 1.85 0.52
C VAL A 245 16.94 2.89 -0.36
N ALA A 246 17.22 4.18 -0.18
CA ALA A 246 16.63 5.25 -0.98
C ALA A 246 16.94 5.09 -2.48
N ARG A 247 18.19 4.76 -2.85
CA ARG A 247 18.56 4.43 -4.24
C ARG A 247 17.76 3.27 -4.79
N ASN A 248 17.54 2.22 -3.99
CA ASN A 248 16.75 1.08 -4.41
C ASN A 248 15.28 1.43 -4.65
N LEU A 249 14.69 2.20 -3.75
CA LEU A 249 13.31 2.66 -3.88
C LEU A 249 13.13 3.60 -5.09
N MET A 250 14.10 4.47 -5.36
CA MET A 250 14.03 5.33 -6.55
C MET A 250 14.16 4.56 -7.86
N ARG A 251 14.98 3.49 -7.93
CA ARG A 251 14.98 2.57 -9.08
C ARG A 251 13.62 1.90 -9.27
N PHE A 252 12.98 1.49 -8.16
CA PHE A 252 11.62 0.94 -8.20
C PHE A 252 10.62 1.96 -8.76
N PHE A 253 10.60 3.20 -8.27
CA PHE A 253 9.67 4.21 -8.79
C PHE A 253 9.92 4.61 -10.25
N GLU A 254 11.18 4.63 -10.69
CA GLU A 254 11.48 4.83 -12.11
C GLU A 254 10.94 3.67 -12.97
N HIS A 255 11.17 2.43 -12.54
CA HIS A 255 10.70 1.24 -13.25
C HIS A 255 9.17 1.15 -13.32
N GLU A 256 8.50 1.48 -12.22
CA GLU A 256 7.04 1.35 -12.10
C GLU A 256 6.25 2.58 -12.56
N SER A 257 6.93 3.62 -13.03
CA SER A 257 6.27 4.78 -13.60
C SER A 257 5.53 4.41 -14.89
N CYS A 258 4.22 4.72 -14.96
CA CYS A 258 3.45 4.51 -16.20
C CYS A 258 3.88 5.42 -17.37
N GLY A 259 4.70 6.43 -17.08
CA GLY A 259 5.25 7.35 -18.08
C GLY A 259 4.30 8.46 -18.56
N GLN A 260 3.12 8.61 -17.95
CA GLN A 260 2.08 9.55 -18.41
C GLN A 260 2.42 11.01 -18.13
N CYS A 261 2.82 11.35 -16.90
CA CYS A 261 3.15 12.73 -16.51
C CYS A 261 4.66 12.96 -16.51
N THR A 262 5.10 14.06 -17.14
CA THR A 262 6.53 14.42 -17.22
C THR A 262 7.20 14.55 -15.84
N PRO A 263 6.58 15.19 -14.83
CA PRO A 263 7.18 15.31 -13.50
C PRO A 263 7.55 13.95 -12.91
N CYS A 264 6.67 12.95 -13.00
CA CYS A 264 6.97 11.60 -12.56
C CYS A 264 7.99 10.91 -13.47
N ARG A 265 7.69 10.79 -14.78
CA ARG A 265 8.49 10.02 -15.75
C ARG A 265 9.95 10.48 -15.81
N SER A 266 10.13 11.78 -15.98
CA SER A 266 11.46 12.38 -16.13
C SER A 266 12.06 12.72 -14.78
N GLY A 267 11.25 13.03 -13.76
CA GLY A 267 11.74 13.34 -12.43
C GLY A 267 12.33 12.13 -11.72
N THR A 268 11.69 10.95 -11.76
CA THR A 268 12.26 9.74 -11.13
C THR A 268 13.62 9.37 -11.74
N ALA A 269 13.73 9.42 -13.07
CA ALA A 269 14.99 9.20 -13.78
C ALA A 269 16.05 10.25 -13.37
N LYS A 270 15.66 11.53 -13.30
CA LYS A 270 16.58 12.60 -12.92
C LYS A 270 17.04 12.49 -11.46
N VAL A 271 16.16 12.12 -10.54
CA VAL A 271 16.53 11.83 -9.15
C VAL A 271 17.55 10.69 -9.12
N ASN A 272 17.33 9.58 -9.83
CA ASN A 272 18.26 8.45 -9.89
C ASN A 272 19.66 8.87 -10.38
N GLU A 273 19.76 9.74 -11.39
CA GLU A 273 21.04 10.31 -11.82
C GLU A 273 21.73 11.12 -10.70
N LEU A 274 20.97 11.96 -9.99
CA LEU A 274 21.50 12.87 -8.96
C LEU A 274 21.97 12.13 -7.70
N ILE A 275 21.36 11.00 -7.36
CA ILE A 275 21.72 10.20 -6.18
C ILE A 275 22.67 9.04 -6.48
N ALA A 276 23.02 8.82 -7.75
CA ALA A 276 23.95 7.76 -8.15
C ALA A 276 25.39 8.03 -7.68
N GLY A 277 25.79 9.29 -7.60
CA GLY A 277 27.08 9.70 -7.05
C GLY A 277 27.09 9.75 -5.52
N ASP A 278 28.28 9.99 -4.97
CA ASP A 278 28.47 10.18 -3.52
C ASP A 278 27.99 11.55 -3.06
N ARG A 279 28.06 12.56 -3.93
CA ARG A 279 27.64 13.93 -3.63
C ARG A 279 26.32 14.26 -4.30
N TRP A 280 25.28 14.43 -3.49
CA TRP A 280 23.94 14.78 -3.95
C TRP A 280 23.80 16.29 -4.13
N ASP A 281 23.13 16.72 -5.20
CA ASP A 281 22.76 18.12 -5.42
C ASP A 281 21.47 18.45 -4.66
N LEU A 282 21.62 18.85 -3.39
CA LEU A 282 20.47 19.03 -2.49
C LEU A 282 19.49 20.14 -2.95
N PRO A 283 19.94 21.33 -3.41
CA PRO A 283 19.03 22.35 -3.93
C PRO A 283 18.21 21.84 -5.12
N LEU A 284 18.86 21.18 -6.08
CA LEU A 284 18.17 20.65 -7.26
C LEU A 284 17.21 19.51 -6.91
N LEU A 285 17.60 18.63 -5.99
CA LEU A 285 16.71 17.58 -5.49
C LEU A 285 15.47 18.17 -4.82
N ALA A 286 15.62 19.22 -4.00
CA ALA A 286 14.48 19.88 -3.36
C ALA A 286 13.52 20.51 -4.38
N GLU A 287 14.04 21.19 -5.40
CA GLU A 287 13.23 21.73 -6.50
C GLU A 287 12.48 20.62 -7.26
N LEU A 288 13.17 19.52 -7.55
CA LEU A 288 12.59 18.40 -8.27
C LEU A 288 11.51 17.68 -7.45
N SER A 289 11.76 17.45 -6.15
CA SER A 289 10.79 16.88 -5.21
C SER A 289 9.51 17.71 -5.17
N GLN A 290 9.61 19.04 -5.11
CA GLN A 290 8.46 19.92 -5.11
C GLN A 290 7.64 19.82 -6.40
N VAL A 291 8.31 19.87 -7.57
CA VAL A 291 7.63 19.75 -8.87
C VAL A 291 6.94 18.39 -9.02
N MET A 292 7.58 17.32 -8.57
CA MET A 292 7.00 15.97 -8.60
C MET A 292 5.74 15.87 -7.72
N ARG A 293 5.75 16.47 -6.52
CA ARG A 293 4.59 16.52 -5.61
C ARG A 293 3.44 17.33 -6.18
N ASP A 294 3.72 18.49 -6.77
CA ASP A 294 2.66 19.42 -7.21
C ASP A 294 2.04 19.02 -8.56
N ALA A 295 2.82 18.42 -9.45
CA ALA A 295 2.43 18.25 -10.86
C ALA A 295 2.31 16.80 -11.33
N SER A 296 2.49 15.80 -10.45
CA SER A 296 2.21 14.41 -10.79
C SER A 296 0.71 14.09 -10.70
N ILE A 297 0.21 13.33 -11.68
CA ILE A 297 -1.23 12.98 -11.79
C ILE A 297 -1.71 12.11 -10.62
N CYS A 298 -0.86 11.23 -10.11
CA CYS A 298 -1.22 10.23 -9.12
C CYS A 298 -0.21 10.15 -7.96
N GLY A 299 -0.57 9.38 -6.93
CA GLY A 299 0.24 9.20 -5.74
C GLY A 299 1.66 8.67 -5.98
N LEU A 300 1.91 7.88 -7.04
CA LEU A 300 3.26 7.37 -7.34
C LEU A 300 4.24 8.52 -7.52
N GLY A 301 3.98 9.45 -8.44
CA GLY A 301 4.90 10.57 -8.69
C GLY A 301 4.97 11.54 -7.53
N GLN A 302 3.88 11.69 -6.75
CA GLN A 302 3.83 12.57 -5.59
C GLN A 302 4.63 12.02 -4.40
N ALA A 303 4.65 10.71 -4.22
CA ALA A 303 5.33 10.03 -3.12
C ALA A 303 6.74 9.56 -3.47
N ALA A 304 7.07 9.39 -4.76
CA ALA A 304 8.38 8.93 -5.20
C ALA A 304 9.57 9.70 -4.59
N PRO A 305 9.51 11.03 -4.37
CA PRO A 305 10.61 11.75 -3.73
C PRO A 305 10.80 11.47 -2.22
N ASN A 306 9.79 10.86 -1.54
CA ASN A 306 9.80 10.67 -0.09
C ASN A 306 11.07 10.00 0.45
N PRO A 307 11.59 8.89 -0.13
CA PRO A 307 12.78 8.25 0.39
C PRO A 307 14.00 9.18 0.38
N VAL A 308 14.20 9.93 -0.71
CA VAL A 308 15.34 10.85 -0.87
C VAL A 308 15.22 12.04 0.08
N ASP A 309 14.04 12.66 0.14
CA ASP A 309 13.79 13.78 1.06
C ASP A 309 14.01 13.36 2.53
N CYS A 310 13.64 12.12 2.87
CA CYS A 310 13.88 11.55 4.20
C CYS A 310 15.37 11.34 4.50
N VAL A 311 16.17 10.85 3.55
CA VAL A 311 17.63 10.76 3.73
C VAL A 311 18.22 12.13 4.04
N ILE A 312 17.90 13.12 3.22
CA ILE A 312 18.43 14.49 3.37
C ILE A 312 18.03 15.09 4.73
N LYS A 313 16.79 14.87 5.16
CA LYS A 313 16.25 15.45 6.39
C LYS A 313 16.72 14.73 7.66
N TYR A 314 16.81 13.41 7.63
CA TYR A 314 16.96 12.60 8.84
C TYR A 314 18.30 11.89 8.97
N PHE A 315 19.02 11.68 7.86
CA PHE A 315 20.30 10.97 7.83
C PHE A 315 21.37 11.78 7.06
N PRO A 316 21.55 13.09 7.31
CA PRO A 316 22.52 13.91 6.59
C PRO A 316 23.96 13.41 6.76
N GLU A 317 24.27 12.70 7.85
CA GLU A 317 25.56 12.09 8.10
C GLU A 317 25.94 11.05 7.02
N GLU A 318 24.97 10.32 6.46
CA GLU A 318 25.22 9.34 5.39
C GLU A 318 25.57 10.00 4.05
N LEU A 319 25.32 11.30 3.89
CA LEU A 319 25.65 12.08 2.68
C LEU A 319 27.03 12.73 2.73
N THR A 320 27.66 12.74 3.91
CA THR A 320 28.98 13.35 4.15
C THR A 320 30.10 12.33 4.37
N ALA A 321 29.72 11.05 4.49
CA ALA A 321 30.61 9.93 4.79
C ALA A 321 31.23 9.27 3.55
#